data_AF-A0A074MBQ7-F1
#
_entry.id   AF-A0A074MBQ7-F1
#
_cell.length_a   1.000
_cell.length_b   1.000
_cell.length_c   1.000
_cell.angle_alpha   90.00
_cell.angle_beta   90.00
_cell.angle_gamma   90.00
#
_symmetry.space_group_name_H-M   'P 1'
#
loop_
_entity.id
_entity.type
_entity.pdbx_description
1 polymer ?
#
loop_
_entity_poly.entity_id
_entity_poly.type
_entity_poly.pdbx_seq_one_letter_code
_entity_poly.pdbx_strand_id
1 'polypeptide(L)' 'MEFMNPLTFASDAALLAFAGLTCWALAGVCLVMDKLREKHRSLDRLERVGFVPWTGLFLGLAIIGGGCLAMSLPVVLGNL' A
#
# COMPACT_ATOMS: atom_id res chain seq x y z
N MET A 1 21.41 1.14 12.08
CA MET A 1 20.65 -0.13 12.22
C MET A 1 20.28 -0.38 13.70
N GLU A 2 19.75 0.61 14.42
CA GLU A 2 19.24 0.43 15.81
C GLU A 2 17.71 0.27 15.86
N PHE A 3 17.01 0.60 14.77
CA PHE A 3 15.55 0.46 14.66
C PHE A 3 15.06 -1.00 14.51
N MET A 4 15.97 -1.95 14.26
CA MET A 4 15.64 -3.37 14.08
C MET A 4 15.45 -4.13 15.40
N ASN A 5 16.05 -3.67 16.50
CA ASN A 5 15.98 -4.33 17.80
C ASN A 5 14.53 -4.51 18.35
N PRO A 6 13.63 -3.53 18.27
CA PRO A 6 12.24 -3.74 18.68
C PRO A 6 11.44 -4.63 17.72
N LEU A 7 11.82 -4.70 16.44
CA LEU A 7 11.15 -5.55 15.44
C LEU A 7 11.48 -7.04 15.63
N THR A 8 12.68 -7.35 16.11
CA THR A 8 13.07 -8.73 16.48
C THR A 8 12.40 -9.27 17.74
N PHE A 9 11.87 -8.40 18.61
CA PHE A 9 11.06 -8.77 19.79
C PHE A 9 9.55 -8.58 19.56
N ALA A 10 9.14 -8.01 18.43
CA ALA A 10 7.75 -7.82 18.08
C ALA A 10 7.15 -9.15 17.61
N SER A 11 5.95 -9.48 18.09
CA SER A 11 5.18 -10.64 17.62
C SER A 11 5.05 -10.64 16.09
N ASP A 12 5.04 -11.81 15.45
CA ASP A 12 4.86 -11.95 13.99
C ASP A 12 3.64 -11.17 13.46
N ALA A 13 2.60 -11.05 14.28
CA ALA A 13 1.41 -10.26 13.97
C ALA A 13 1.71 -8.75 13.84
N ALA A 14 2.60 -8.20 14.66
CA ALA A 14 2.99 -6.80 14.59
C ALA A 14 3.84 -6.51 13.34
N LEU A 15 4.75 -7.41 12.97
CA LEU A 15 5.50 -7.32 11.71
C LEU A 15 4.57 -7.36 10.50
N LEU A 16 3.57 -8.25 10.53
CA LEU A 16 2.56 -8.37 9.49
C LEU A 16 1.67 -7.11 9.38
N ALA A 17 1.33 -6.50 10.52
CA ALA A 17 0.59 -5.23 10.55
C ALA A 17 1.41 -4.09 9.92
N PHE A 18 2.70 -3.97 10.24
CA PHE A 18 3.58 -2.97 9.64
C PHE A 18 3.75 -3.16 8.13
N ALA A 19 3.91 -4.41 7.67
CA ALA A 19 4.00 -4.74 6.25
C ALA A 19 2.69 -4.45 5.50
N GLY A 20 1.55 -4.78 6.11
CA GLY A 20 0.23 -4.46 5.59
C GLY A 20 0.00 -2.96 5.47
N LEU A 21 0.40 -2.19 6.49
CA LEU A 21 0.27 -0.73 6.53
C LEU A 21 1.15 -0.06 5.46
N THR A 22 2.40 -0.52 5.28
CA THR A 22 3.27 0.00 4.21
C THR A 22 2.70 -0.31 2.82
N CYS A 23 2.19 -1.52 2.58
CA CYS A 23 1.51 -1.85 1.31
C CYS A 23 0.26 -0.98 1.09
N TRP A 24 -0.53 -0.76 2.13
CA TRP A 24 -1.74 0.04 2.03
C TRP A 24 -1.45 1.53 1.81
N ALA A 25 -0.39 2.07 2.44
CA ALA A 25 0.10 3.41 2.17
C ALA A 25 0.59 3.57 0.72
N LEU A 26 1.32 2.59 0.19
CA LEU A 26 1.74 2.56 -1.22
C LEU A 26 0.55 2.48 -2.18
N ALA A 27 -0.52 1.76 -1.81
CA ALA A 27 -1.77 1.79 -2.57
C ALA A 27 -2.33 3.22 -2.64
N GLY A 28 -2.39 3.93 -1.51
CA GLY A 28 -2.80 5.35 -1.47
C GLY A 28 -1.98 6.22 -2.42
N VAL A 29 -0.65 6.04 -2.47
CA VAL A 29 0.22 6.75 -3.41
C VAL A 29 -0.14 6.43 -4.86
N CYS A 30 -0.42 5.17 -5.19
CA CYS A 30 -0.83 4.78 -6.55
C CYS A 30 -2.14 5.47 -6.97
N LEU A 31 -3.10 5.63 -6.04
CA LEU A 31 -4.36 6.32 -6.30
C LEU A 31 -4.15 7.83 -6.52
N VAL A 32 -3.27 8.45 -5.74
CA VAL A 32 -2.88 9.86 -5.94
C VAL A 32 -2.21 10.06 -7.31
N MET A 33 -1.32 9.16 -7.70
CA MET A 33 -0.65 9.23 -9.02
C MET A 33 -1.64 9.07 -10.18
N ASP A 34 -2.65 8.20 -10.03
CA ASP A 34 -3.72 8.07 -11.01
C ASP A 34 -4.53 9.36 -11.15
N LYS A 35 -4.83 10.04 -10.04
CA LYS A 35 -5.53 11.34 -10.02
C LYS A 35 -4.70 12.47 -10.63
N LEU A 36 -3.39 12.50 -10.35
CA LEU A 36 -2.47 13.48 -10.94
C LEU A 36 -2.35 13.27 -12.46
N ARG A 37 -2.30 12.01 -12.90
CA ARG A 37 -2.32 11.63 -14.31
C ARG A 37 -3.64 12.00 -15.01
N GLU A 38 -4.78 11.76 -14.37
CA GLU A 38 -6.10 12.14 -14.88
C GLU A 38 -6.18 13.67 -15.09
N LYS A 39 -5.70 14.44 -14.12
CA LYS A 39 -5.66 15.91 -14.18
C LYS A 39 -4.72 16.45 -15.27
N HIS A 40 -3.60 15.77 -15.54
CA HIS A 40 -2.60 16.18 -16.54
C HIS A 40 -2.82 15.54 -17.92
N ARG A 41 -3.97 14.90 -18.15
CA ARG A 41 -4.30 14.27 -19.44
C ARG A 41 -4.62 15.33 -20.50
N SER A 42 -3.58 15.86 -21.15
CA SER A 42 -3.72 16.70 -22.36
C SER A 42 -4.28 15.88 -23.51
N LEU A 43 -5.38 16.33 -24.14
CA LEU A 43 -6.06 15.66 -25.25
C LEU A 43 -5.11 15.33 -26.43
N ASP A 44 -4.08 16.14 -26.66
CA ASP A 44 -3.04 15.93 -27.68
C ASP A 44 -2.16 14.68 -27.50
N ARG A 45 -2.18 14.03 -26.32
CA ARG A 45 -1.24 12.94 -25.99
C ARG A 45 -1.90 11.57 -25.86
N LEU A 46 -3.15 11.45 -26.32
CA LEU A 46 -3.95 10.22 -26.21
C LEU A 46 -3.35 9.04 -26.99
N GLU A 47 -2.53 9.31 -28.00
CA GLU A 47 -1.91 8.31 -28.89
C GLU A 47 -0.68 7.61 -28.28
N ARG A 48 -0.11 8.12 -27.18
CA ARG A 48 1.03 7.45 -26.51
C ARG A 48 0.52 6.39 -25.53
N VAL A 49 0.51 5.14 -25.99
CA VAL A 49 0.22 3.91 -25.23
C VAL A 49 1.37 3.57 -24.27
N GLY A 50 1.77 4.52 -23.43
CA GLY A 50 2.77 4.34 -22.38
C GLY A 50 2.13 4.54 -21.02
N PHE A 51 1.03 3.84 -20.73
CA PHE A 51 0.32 4.03 -19.47
C PHE A 51 0.40 2.81 -18.57
N VAL A 52 1.23 2.94 -17.54
CA VAL A 52 1.24 2.07 -16.36
C VAL A 52 -0.20 2.02 -15.81
N PRO A 53 -0.78 0.82 -15.59
CA PRO A 53 -2.12 0.68 -15.03
C PRO A 53 -2.12 0.95 -13.52
N TRP A 54 -2.06 2.23 -13.14
CA TRP A 54 -2.04 2.69 -11.74
C TRP A 54 -3.23 2.15 -10.94
N THR A 55 -4.42 2.05 -11.55
CA THR A 55 -5.61 1.47 -10.93
C THR A 55 -5.42 -0.02 -10.60
N GLY A 56 -4.75 -0.77 -11.48
CA GLY A 56 -4.44 -2.19 -11.23
C GLY A 56 -3.41 -2.37 -10.12
N LEU A 57 -2.37 -1.52 -10.11
CA LEU A 57 -1.36 -1.50 -9.04
C LEU A 57 -1.99 -1.14 -7.69
N PHE A 58 -2.84 -0.10 -7.67
CA PHE A 58 -3.61 0.29 -6.50
C PHE A 58 -4.44 -0.88 -5.97
N LEU A 59 -5.23 -1.52 -6.84
CA LEU A 59 -6.11 -2.60 -6.43
C LEU A 59 -5.31 -3.78 -5.84
N GLY A 60 -4.22 -4.19 -6.49
CA GLY A 60 -3.35 -5.26 -5.99
C GLY A 60 -2.75 -4.93 -4.61
N LEU A 61 -2.16 -3.74 -4.47
CA LEU A 61 -1.57 -3.29 -3.20
C LEU A 61 -2.62 -3.10 -2.10
N ALA A 62 -3.80 -2.60 -2.43
CA ALA A 62 -4.90 -2.41 -1.49
C ALA A 62 -5.46 -3.74 -0.98
N ILE A 63 -5.60 -4.75 -1.86
CA ILE A 63 -6.05 -6.08 -1.46
C ILE A 63 -5.01 -6.78 -0.59
N ILE A 64 -3.73 -6.74 -0.98
CA ILE A 64 -2.65 -7.38 -0.20
C ILE A 64 -2.49 -6.68 1.15
N GLY A 65 -2.36 -5.34 1.15
CA GLY A 65 -2.21 -4.56 2.38
C GLY A 65 -3.43 -4.66 3.28
N GLY A 66 -4.63 -4.56 2.70
CA GLY A 66 -5.90 -4.72 3.42
C GLY A 66 -6.08 -6.12 4.01
N GLY A 67 -5.68 -7.17 3.27
CA GLY A 67 -5.70 -8.56 3.76
C GLY A 67 -4.74 -8.79 4.92
N CYS A 68 -3.50 -8.30 4.81
CA CYS A 68 -2.51 -8.35 5.89
C CYS A 68 -3.00 -7.60 7.14
N LEU A 69 -3.60 -6.41 6.95
CA LEU A 69 -4.18 -5.64 8.06
C LEU A 69 -5.37 -6.36 8.68
N ALA A 70 -6.30 -6.90 7.89
CA ALA A 70 -7.48 -7.61 8.40
C ALA A 70 -7.12 -8.81 9.29
N MET A 71 -6.02 -9.52 8.98
CA MET A 71 -5.55 -10.65 9.79
C MET A 71 -4.77 -10.22 11.04
N SER A 72 -4.02 -9.13 10.96
CA SER A 72 -3.13 -8.69 12.05
C SER A 72 -3.79 -7.73 13.04
N LEU A 73 -4.72 -6.88 12.60
CA LEU A 73 -5.44 -5.91 13.45
C LEU A 73 -6.07 -6.53 14.70
N PRO A 74 -6.84 -7.63 14.62
CA PRO A 74 -7.50 -8.18 15.81
C PRO A 74 -6.49 -8.71 16.84
N VAL A 75 -5.36 -9.25 16.39
CA VAL A 75 -4.29 -9.72 17.28
C VAL A 75 -3.56 -8.55 17.91
N VAL A 76 -3.27 -7.50 17.14
CA VAL A 76 -2.60 -6.30 17.64
C VAL A 76 -3.51 -5.53 18.62
N LEU A 77 -4.78 -5.31 18.26
CA LEU A 77 -5.76 -4.63 19.12
C LEU A 77 -6.13 -5.46 20.36
N GLY A 78 -6.14 -6.79 20.25
CA GLY A 78 -6.38 -7.68 21.38
C GLY A 78 -5.19 -7.82 22.34
N ASN A 79 -3.99 -7.43 21.92
CA ASN A 79 -2.77 -7.42 22.75
C ASN A 79 -2.40 -6.03 23.29
N LEU A 80 -3.17 -4.98 22.99
CA LEU A 80 -3.03 -3.62 23.54
C LEU A 80 -3.76 -3.51 24.88
#